data_AF-A0A952BHD3-F1
#
_entry.id   AF-A0A952BHD3-F1
#
_cell.length_a   1.000
_cell.length_b   1.000
_cell.length_c   1.000
_cell.angle_alpha   90.00
_cell.angle_beta   90.00
_cell.angle_gamma   90.00
#
_symmetry.space_group_name_H-M   'P 1'
#
loop_
_entity.id
_entity.type
_entity.pdbx_description
1 polymer ?
#
loop_
_entity_poly.entity_id
_entity_poly.type
_entity_poly.pdbx_seq_one_letter_code
_entity_poly.pdbx_strand_id
1 'polypeptide(L)'
;MKKIKVPKRMTLKQARDFCQSQWRYVIKRVRAGDRRNVSELKHQWILDHGLERGEVDCDCFYCEYADQKSPGVRDCKYCPGRKIDPEFDCRNVEYRYIYEPEKFYKKLLELKRIEVKNAKRKADK
;
A
#
# COMPACT_ATOMS: atom_id res chain seq x y z
N MET A 1 5.19 5.62 -21.51
CA MET A 1 5.33 5.35 -20.06
C MET A 1 6.18 4.10 -19.86
N LYS A 2 7.09 4.08 -18.88
CA LYS A 2 7.87 2.86 -18.56
C LYS A 2 6.93 1.86 -17.88
N LYS A 3 6.79 0.66 -18.46
CA LYS A 3 6.00 -0.43 -17.86
C LYS A 3 6.65 -0.83 -16.53
N ILE A 4 5.85 -0.87 -15.46
CA ILE A 4 6.30 -1.45 -14.19
C ILE A 4 6.07 -2.96 -14.28
N LYS A 5 6.99 -3.74 -13.71
CA LYS A 5 6.79 -5.17 -13.49
C LYS A 5 6.72 -5.43 -12.00
N VAL A 6 5.61 -6.00 -11.53
CA VAL A 6 5.51 -6.46 -10.14
C VAL A 6 6.32 -7.76 -10.04
N PRO A 7 7.36 -7.82 -9.20
CA PRO A 7 8.14 -9.04 -9.08
C PRO A 7 7.32 -10.13 -8.35
N LYS A 8 7.50 -11.39 -8.75
CA LYS A 8 6.93 -12.58 -8.07
C LYS A 8 7.28 -12.64 -6.58
N ARG A 9 8.39 -11.98 -6.19
CA ARG A 9 8.78 -11.76 -4.80
C ARG A 9 9.17 -10.29 -4.63
N MET A 10 8.25 -9.50 -4.10
CA MET A 10 8.54 -8.13 -3.73
C MET A 10 9.47 -8.05 -2.52
N THR A 11 10.41 -7.12 -2.58
CA THR A 11 11.10 -6.64 -1.38
C THR A 11 10.17 -5.75 -0.56
N LEU A 12 10.47 -5.60 0.72
CA LEU A 12 9.73 -4.67 1.60
C LEU A 12 9.76 -3.24 1.06
N LYS A 13 10.87 -2.82 0.42
CA LYS A 13 10.99 -1.50 -0.19
C LYS A 13 10.05 -1.35 -1.39
N GLN A 14 10.02 -2.33 -2.29
CA GLN A 14 9.11 -2.30 -3.45
C GLN A 14 7.65 -2.27 -3.04
N ALA A 15 7.24 -3.10 -2.07
CA ALA A 15 5.88 -3.11 -1.55
C ALA A 15 5.46 -1.75 -0.99
N ARG A 16 6.38 -1.05 -0.29
CA ARG A 16 6.17 0.32 0.20
C ARG A 16 6.07 1.33 -0.91
N ASP A 17 7.01 1.33 -1.85
CA ASP A 17 7.05 2.30 -2.94
C ASP A 17 5.79 2.18 -3.82
N PHE A 18 5.36 0.95 -4.14
CA PHE A 18 4.11 0.72 -4.89
C PHE A 18 2.87 1.10 -4.09
N CYS A 19 2.79 0.72 -2.81
CA CYS A 19 1.68 1.12 -1.94
C CYS A 19 1.54 2.65 -1.89
N GLN A 20 2.64 3.37 -1.64
CA GLN A 20 2.63 4.84 -1.59
C GLN A 20 2.26 5.46 -2.95
N SER A 21 2.78 4.92 -4.06
CA SER A 21 2.48 5.42 -5.40
C SER A 21 1.00 5.25 -5.75
N GLN A 22 0.45 4.06 -5.50
CA GLN A 22 -0.96 3.76 -5.74
C GLN A 22 -1.87 4.66 -4.89
N TRP A 23 -1.57 4.84 -3.61
CA TRP A 23 -2.39 5.71 -2.74
C TRP A 23 -2.29 7.19 -3.09
N ARG A 24 -1.14 7.69 -3.54
CA ARG A 24 -1.03 9.05 -4.09
C ARG A 24 -1.98 9.26 -5.27
N TYR A 25 -2.06 8.27 -6.16
CA TYR A 25 -2.98 8.31 -7.29
C TYR A 25 -4.44 8.31 -6.83
N VAL A 26 -4.82 7.38 -5.95
CA VAL A 26 -6.19 7.28 -5.41
C VAL A 26 -6.62 8.62 -4.82
N ILE A 27 -5.80 9.22 -3.95
CA ILE A 27 -6.15 10.46 -3.25
C ILE A 27 -6.24 11.65 -4.19
N LYS A 28 -5.36 11.72 -5.20
CA LYS A 28 -5.45 12.77 -6.22
C LYS A 28 -6.79 12.70 -6.96
N ARG A 29 -7.29 11.50 -7.25
CA ARG A 29 -8.59 11.30 -7.94
C ARG A 29 -9.77 11.58 -7.02
N VAL A 30 -9.76 11.05 -5.79
CA VAL A 30 -10.80 11.32 -4.78
C VAL A 30 -10.97 12.83 -4.58
N ARG A 31 -9.87 13.58 -4.42
CA ARG A 31 -9.89 15.04 -4.26
C ARG A 31 -10.36 15.81 -5.49
N ALA A 32 -10.22 15.22 -6.67
CA ALA A 32 -10.72 15.78 -7.91
C ALA A 32 -12.22 15.48 -8.14
N GLY A 33 -12.91 14.85 -7.19
CA GLY A 33 -14.33 14.51 -7.29
C GLY A 33 -14.62 13.27 -8.15
N ASP A 34 -13.62 12.39 -8.35
CA ASP A 34 -13.83 11.12 -9.05
C ASP A 34 -14.83 10.25 -8.28
N ARG A 35 -15.86 9.75 -8.98
CA ARG A 35 -16.96 8.97 -8.37
C ARG A 35 -16.67 7.49 -8.22
N ARG A 36 -15.55 7.01 -8.79
CA ARG A 36 -15.14 5.61 -8.66
C ARG A 36 -14.77 5.29 -7.22
N ASN A 37 -15.06 4.07 -6.79
CA ASN A 37 -14.66 3.60 -5.48
C ASN A 37 -13.14 3.32 -5.42
N VAL A 38 -12.62 3.13 -4.21
CA VAL A 38 -11.17 2.94 -3.98
C VAL A 38 -10.60 1.75 -4.76
N SER A 39 -11.33 0.63 -4.84
CA SER A 39 -10.85 -0.56 -5.56
C SER A 39 -10.80 -0.33 -7.07
N GLU A 40 -11.79 0.37 -7.64
CA GLU A 40 -11.79 0.78 -9.05
C GLU A 40 -10.61 1.71 -9.37
N LEU A 41 -10.32 2.69 -8.50
CA LEU A 41 -9.19 3.60 -8.67
C LEU A 41 -7.84 2.87 -8.59
N LYS A 42 -7.73 1.87 -7.71
CA LYS A 42 -6.54 1.03 -7.59
C LYS A 42 -6.33 0.14 -8.82
N HIS A 43 -7.40 -0.45 -9.34
CA HIS A 43 -7.37 -1.18 -10.60
C HIS A 43 -6.95 -0.27 -11.76
N GLN A 44 -7.48 0.95 -11.82
CA GLN A 44 -7.04 1.91 -12.85
C GLN A 44 -5.55 2.21 -12.72
N TRP A 45 -5.03 2.38 -11.50
CA TRP A 45 -3.60 2.59 -11.29
C TRP A 45 -2.76 1.42 -11.81
N ILE A 46 -3.20 0.17 -11.59
CA ILE A 46 -2.52 -1.05 -12.10
C ILE A 46 -2.44 -0.99 -13.64
N LEU A 47 -3.57 -0.72 -14.30
CA LEU A 47 -3.64 -0.62 -15.76
C LEU A 47 -2.77 0.53 -16.30
N ASP A 48 -2.82 1.71 -15.66
CA ASP A 48 -2.03 2.89 -16.05
C ASP A 48 -0.51 2.63 -15.96
N HIS A 49 -0.07 1.66 -15.15
CA HIS A 49 1.33 1.27 -15.01
C HIS A 49 1.74 0.08 -15.90
N GLY A 50 0.84 -0.38 -16.78
CA GLY A 50 1.09 -1.43 -17.76
C GLY A 50 1.13 -2.83 -17.18
N LEU A 51 0.47 -3.03 -16.03
CA LEU A 51 0.28 -4.32 -15.40
C LEU A 51 -1.05 -4.94 -15.86
N GLU A 52 -1.07 -6.27 -16.00
CA GLU A 52 -2.25 -7.02 -16.38
C GLU A 52 -3.14 -7.35 -15.17
N ARG A 53 -4.43 -7.58 -15.42
CA ARG A 53 -5.34 -8.11 -14.39
C ARG A 53 -4.83 -9.48 -13.95
N GLY A 54 -4.66 -9.67 -12.64
CA GLY A 54 -4.11 -10.90 -12.06
C GLY A 54 -2.60 -10.85 -11.78
N GLU A 55 -1.88 -9.78 -12.15
CA GLU A 55 -0.51 -9.58 -11.65
C GLU A 55 -0.47 -9.03 -10.21
N VAL A 56 -1.61 -8.52 -9.74
CA VAL A 56 -1.84 -8.05 -8.37
C VAL A 56 -3.24 -8.51 -7.97
N ASP A 57 -3.31 -9.47 -7.04
CA ASP A 57 -4.56 -10.07 -6.59
C ASP A 57 -5.15 -9.36 -5.36
N CYS A 58 -4.33 -8.53 -4.72
CA CYS A 58 -4.73 -7.75 -3.56
C CYS A 58 -4.98 -6.27 -3.91
N ASP A 59 -6.02 -5.69 -3.31
CA ASP A 59 -6.28 -4.24 -3.32
C ASP A 59 -5.17 -3.39 -2.65
N CYS A 60 -4.10 -3.99 -2.12
CA CYS A 60 -3.04 -3.28 -1.44
C CYS A 60 -1.70 -3.99 -1.63
N PHE A 61 -0.66 -3.26 -2.03
CA PHE A 61 0.69 -3.81 -2.18
C PHE A 61 1.30 -4.34 -0.85
N TYR A 62 0.77 -3.93 0.31
CA TYR A 62 1.13 -4.55 1.60
C TYR A 62 0.50 -5.93 1.78
N CYS A 63 -0.76 -6.09 1.36
CA CYS A 63 -1.44 -7.38 1.36
C CYS A 63 -0.84 -8.31 0.31
N GLU A 64 -0.52 -7.78 -0.87
CA GLU A 64 0.17 -8.50 -1.93
C GLU A 64 1.54 -9.03 -1.46
N TYR A 65 2.32 -8.18 -0.80
CA TYR A 65 3.58 -8.61 -0.18
C TYR A 65 3.37 -9.71 0.87
N ALA A 66 2.35 -9.57 1.73
CA ALA A 66 2.05 -10.55 2.77
C ALA A 66 1.62 -11.90 2.17
N ASP A 67 0.80 -11.87 1.11
CA ASP A 67 0.36 -13.07 0.39
C ASP A 67 1.53 -13.76 -0.30
N GLN A 68 2.43 -13.01 -0.96
CA GLN A 68 3.67 -13.58 -1.51
C GLN A 68 4.59 -14.24 -0.45
N LYS A 69 4.48 -13.86 0.81
CA LYS A 69 5.25 -14.45 1.93
C LYS A 69 4.56 -15.66 2.54
N SER A 70 3.23 -15.70 2.52
CA SER A 70 2.43 -16.78 3.06
C SER A 70 1.16 -16.92 2.22
N PRO A 71 1.26 -17.57 1.05
CA PRO A 71 0.17 -17.65 0.09
C PRO A 71 -1.10 -18.22 0.72
N GLY A 72 -2.24 -17.60 0.45
CA GLY A 72 -3.55 -18.08 0.88
C GLY A 72 -3.93 -17.82 2.34
N VAL A 73 -3.01 -17.27 3.15
CA VAL A 73 -3.29 -16.94 4.57
C VAL A 73 -3.62 -15.47 4.74
N ARG A 74 -3.33 -14.60 3.73
CA ARG A 74 -3.42 -13.12 3.80
C ARG A 74 -3.07 -12.61 5.20
N ASP A 75 -1.97 -13.13 5.74
CA ASP A 75 -1.70 -12.99 7.16
C ASP A 75 -1.23 -11.57 7.46
N CYS A 76 -2.06 -10.82 8.18
CA CYS A 76 -1.73 -9.46 8.61
C CYS A 76 -0.43 -9.40 9.41
N LYS A 77 0.07 -10.51 9.99
CA LYS A 77 1.37 -10.56 10.66
C LYS A 77 2.54 -10.21 9.74
N TYR A 78 2.42 -10.45 8.43
CA TYR A 78 3.45 -10.12 7.46
C TYR A 78 3.28 -8.73 6.83
N CYS A 79 2.21 -8.00 7.18
CA CYS A 79 1.94 -6.66 6.67
C CYS A 79 3.14 -5.74 6.93
N PRO A 80 3.73 -5.13 5.89
CA PRO A 80 4.76 -4.11 6.04
C PRO A 80 4.41 -3.00 7.03
N GLY A 81 3.14 -2.57 7.08
CA GLY A 81 2.70 -1.56 8.04
C GLY A 81 2.84 -2.01 9.49
N ARG A 82 2.46 -3.26 9.81
CA ARG A 82 2.59 -3.82 11.16
C ARG A 82 4.04 -3.99 11.63
N LYS A 83 4.97 -4.15 10.69
CA LYS A 83 6.41 -4.18 11.02
C LYS A 83 6.95 -2.82 11.46
N ILE A 84 6.29 -1.73 11.06
CA ILE A 84 6.69 -0.36 11.41
C ILE A 84 5.94 0.09 12.66
N ASP A 85 4.63 -0.18 12.71
CA ASP A 85 3.71 0.17 13.79
C ASP A 85 2.84 -1.07 14.09
N PRO A 86 3.07 -1.79 15.20
CA PRO A 86 2.34 -3.02 15.52
C PRO A 86 0.81 -2.87 15.59
N GLU A 87 0.33 -1.66 15.88
CA GLU A 87 -1.10 -1.35 16.00
C GLU A 87 -1.75 -1.02 14.64
N PHE A 88 -0.96 -0.93 13.58
CA PHE A 88 -1.49 -0.66 12.25
C PHE A 88 -2.46 -1.76 11.78
N ASP A 89 -3.70 -1.37 11.48
CA ASP A 89 -4.69 -2.23 10.81
C ASP A 89 -5.39 -1.43 9.71
N CYS A 90 -5.27 -1.88 8.45
CA CYS A 90 -5.92 -1.20 7.33
C CYS A 90 -7.44 -1.24 7.36
N ARG A 91 -8.02 -2.06 8.25
CA ARG A 91 -9.46 -2.18 8.50
C ARG A 91 -9.92 -1.41 9.74
N ASN A 92 -9.01 -0.72 10.44
CA ASN A 92 -9.34 0.11 11.59
C ASN A 92 -10.45 1.11 11.21
N VAL A 93 -11.48 1.23 12.04
CA VAL A 93 -12.69 2.01 11.76
C VAL A 93 -12.41 3.50 11.55
N GLU A 94 -11.39 4.06 12.20
CA GLU A 94 -11.07 5.49 12.14
C GLU A 94 -10.41 5.89 10.82
N TYR A 95 -9.70 4.97 10.17
CA TYR A 95 -8.93 5.21 8.95
C TYR A 95 -9.12 4.10 7.92
N ARG A 96 -10.29 3.45 7.89
CA ARG A 96 -10.53 2.27 7.06
C ARG A 96 -10.33 2.58 5.59
N TYR A 97 -9.44 1.83 4.93
CA TYR A 97 -8.96 2.19 3.59
C TYR A 97 -10.07 2.42 2.54
N ILE A 98 -11.17 1.66 2.61
CA ILE A 98 -12.25 1.71 1.61
C ILE A 98 -13.22 2.87 1.83
N TYR A 99 -13.45 3.27 3.09
CA TYR A 99 -14.43 4.31 3.44
C TYR A 99 -13.79 5.66 3.73
N GLU A 100 -12.53 5.65 4.17
CA GLU A 100 -11.81 6.82 4.66
C GLU A 100 -10.47 6.95 3.94
N PRO A 101 -10.43 7.03 2.59
CA PRO A 101 -9.19 7.00 1.82
C PRO A 101 -8.22 8.12 2.22
N GLU A 102 -8.75 9.30 2.53
CA GLU A 102 -7.97 10.44 3.04
C GLU A 102 -7.28 10.16 4.38
N LYS A 103 -8.04 9.63 5.35
CA LYS A 103 -7.49 9.29 6.67
C LYS A 103 -6.50 8.14 6.57
N PHE A 104 -6.81 7.13 5.74
CA PHE A 104 -5.88 6.02 5.48
C PHE A 104 -4.56 6.52 4.88
N TYR A 105 -4.61 7.41 3.89
CA TYR A 105 -3.40 7.96 3.29
C TYR A 105 -2.57 8.78 4.30
N LYS A 106 -3.21 9.55 5.18
CA LYS A 106 -2.51 10.21 6.29
C LYS A 106 -1.80 9.21 7.19
N LYS A 107 -2.45 8.10 7.56
CA LYS A 107 -1.82 7.01 8.34
C LYS A 107 -0.63 6.38 7.60
N LEU A 108 -0.71 6.20 6.28
CA LEU A 108 0.45 5.73 5.49
C LEU A 108 1.63 6.71 5.53
N LEU A 109 1.36 8.03 5.52
CA LEU A 109 2.41 9.04 5.66
C LEU A 109 3.03 9.03 7.05
N GLU A 110 2.25 8.78 8.10
CA GLU A 110 2.75 8.59 9.47
C GLU A 110 3.68 7.39 9.57
N LEU A 111 3.29 6.24 9.02
CA LEU A 111 4.15 5.05 8.96
C LEU A 111 5.48 5.37 8.28
N LYS A 112 5.46 6.09 7.15
CA LYS A 112 6.69 6.50 6.47
C LYS A 112 7.58 7.36 7.36
N ARG A 113 7.01 8.29 8.14
CA ARG A 113 7.77 9.14 9.07
C ARG A 113 8.41 8.34 10.19
N ILE A 114 7.66 7.40 10.79
CA ILE A 114 8.17 6.49 11.83
C ILE A 114 9.34 5.68 11.29
N GLU A 115 9.19 5.14 10.08
CA GLU A 115 10.22 4.34 9.44
C GLU A 115 11.53 5.13 9.19
N VAL A 116 11.42 6.34 8.64
CA VAL A 116 12.59 7.22 8.45
C VAL A 116 13.27 7.55 9.77
N LYS A 117 12.48 7.83 10.82
CA LYS A 117 13.01 8.09 12.16
C LYS A 117 13.75 6.88 12.73
N ASN A 118 13.20 5.67 12.56
CA ASN A 118 13.82 4.44 13.01
C ASN A 118 15.09 4.11 12.22
N ALA A 119 15.13 4.40 10.92
CA ALA A 119 16.32 4.22 10.09
C ALA A 119 17.47 5.13 10.53
N LYS A 120 17.19 6.41 10.79
CA LYS A 120 18.19 7.37 11.31
C LYS A 120 18.80 6.91 12.64
N ARG A 121 17.94 6.56 13.62
CA ARG A 121 18.38 6.04 14.93
C ARG A 121 19.25 4.80 14.86
N LYS A 122 19.12 3.99 13.80
CA LYS A 122 19.96 2.80 13.59
C LYS A 122 21.29 3.13 12.90
N ALA A 123 21.36 4.23 12.15
CA ALA A 123 22.59 4.70 11.52
C ALA A 123 23.47 5.48 12.50
N ASP A 124 22.86 6.08 13.52
CA ASP A 124 23.55 6.83 14.59
C ASP A 124 24.04 5.91 15.74
N LYS A 125 23.84 4.59 15.63
CA LYS A 125 24.27 3.56 16.59
C LYS A 125 25.35 2.69 15.97
#